data_AF-A0A074KZG4-F1
#
_entry.id   AF-A0A074KZG4-F1
#
_cell.length_a   1.000
_cell.length_b   1.000
_cell.length_c   1.000
_cell.angle_alpha   90.00
_cell.angle_beta   90.00
_cell.angle_gamma   90.00
#
_symmetry.space_group_name_H-M   'P 1'
#
loop_
_entity.id
_entity.type
_entity.pdbx_description
1 polymer ?
#
loop_
_entity_poly.entity_id
_entity_poly.type
_entity_poly.pdbx_seq_one_letter_code
_entity_poly.pdbx_strand_id
1 'polypeptide(L)'
;MMKTQTTNYELEKNIEVISQLDDFVGKTVDTVLVDPDDCWQPTDFLPDMSQPDALDQVKLLQERCAAIPDTVITSLIGNMITEEALPSYQTYFNLLEGINPEGNLLSPSGWVRWSKAWTAEENRHGDLLNKYLYLSGRADMKKVEQTIHRLIYNGFDPRSEQDPYQAIIYTSFQERATKVSHVNTGKLADKAGDDVLSRICKTIAGDEARHEKAYKSFMSQIFDIDPSGAMIAFETMMRKQIVMPAVLMGDGGSNPSLFNQFSAITQKIGVYTGWDYARIIDHLVKLWEVESKTGLNDVAAKAQEYLSGLASRYMRLADRLKTPDEISLAWLK
;
A
#
# COMPACT_ATOMS: atom_id res chain seq x y z
N MET A 1 33.01 -15.24 -15.92
CA MET A 1 32.03 -16.32 -16.17
C MET A 1 30.81 -15.70 -16.81
N MET A 2 30.63 -15.87 -18.11
CA MET A 2 29.37 -15.53 -18.78
C MET A 2 28.32 -16.53 -18.26
N LYS A 3 27.40 -16.07 -17.39
CA LYS A 3 26.17 -16.81 -17.15
C LYS A 3 25.44 -16.86 -18.50
N THR A 4 25.21 -18.06 -19.00
CA THR A 4 24.20 -18.29 -20.03
C THR A 4 22.88 -17.73 -19.49
N GLN A 5 22.49 -16.53 -19.91
CA GLN A 5 21.17 -15.98 -19.67
C GLN A 5 20.20 -16.86 -20.46
N THR A 6 19.52 -17.76 -19.78
CA THR A 6 18.32 -18.39 -20.34
C THR A 6 17.30 -17.28 -20.53
N THR A 7 16.99 -16.94 -21.77
CA THR A 7 15.96 -15.95 -22.10
C THR A 7 14.64 -16.36 -21.47
N ASN A 8 14.08 -15.52 -20.61
CA ASN A 8 12.75 -15.72 -20.04
C ASN A 8 11.71 -15.10 -20.98
N TYR A 9 11.26 -15.87 -21.96
CA TYR A 9 10.31 -15.41 -22.99
C TYR A 9 8.99 -14.86 -22.43
N GLU A 10 8.52 -15.37 -21.29
CA GLU A 10 7.32 -14.84 -20.63
C GLU A 10 7.56 -13.43 -20.09
N LEU A 11 8.72 -13.19 -19.46
CA LEU A 11 9.07 -11.88 -18.96
C LEU A 11 9.27 -10.87 -20.10
N GLU A 12 9.93 -11.27 -21.20
CA GLU A 12 10.08 -10.41 -22.39
C GLU A 12 8.74 -9.99 -22.98
N LYS A 13 7.79 -10.92 -23.09
CA LYS A 13 6.42 -10.63 -23.53
C LYS A 13 5.72 -9.67 -22.55
N ASN A 14 5.84 -9.88 -21.24
CA ASN A 14 5.24 -8.98 -20.26
C ASN A 14 5.82 -7.56 -20.36
N ILE A 15 7.13 -7.43 -20.57
CA ILE A 15 7.80 -6.14 -20.81
C ILE A 15 7.26 -5.47 -22.08
N GLU A 16 7.08 -6.23 -23.16
CA GLU A 16 6.53 -5.71 -24.41
C GLU A 16 5.12 -5.15 -24.21
N VAL A 17 4.24 -5.89 -23.53
CA VAL A 17 2.89 -5.40 -23.22
C VAL A 17 2.93 -4.14 -22.35
N ILE A 18 3.79 -4.09 -21.34
CA ILE A 18 3.96 -2.90 -20.50
C ILE A 18 4.40 -1.69 -21.32
N SER A 19 5.31 -1.87 -22.28
CA SER A 19 5.73 -0.78 -23.16
C SER A 19 4.58 -0.23 -24.02
N GLN A 20 3.64 -1.10 -24.45
CA GLN A 20 2.44 -0.68 -25.21
C GLN A 20 1.48 0.17 -24.38
N LEU A 21 1.54 0.08 -23.05
CA LEU A 21 0.69 0.86 -22.13
C LEU A 21 1.23 2.28 -21.87
N ASP A 22 2.43 2.64 -22.33
CA ASP A 22 3.10 3.90 -21.93
C ASP A 22 2.22 5.14 -22.16
N ASP A 23 1.61 5.27 -23.34
CA ASP A 23 0.69 6.37 -23.68
C ASP A 23 -0.55 6.40 -22.78
N PHE A 24 -1.10 5.22 -22.45
CA PHE A 24 -2.26 5.11 -21.56
C PHE A 24 -1.91 5.54 -20.14
N VAL A 25 -0.75 5.12 -19.64
CA VAL A 25 -0.25 5.54 -18.31
C VAL A 25 0.04 7.04 -18.29
N GLY A 26 0.64 7.59 -19.36
CA GLY A 26 0.85 9.03 -19.51
C GLY A 26 -0.45 9.83 -19.40
N LYS A 27 -1.52 9.39 -20.07
CA LYS A 27 -2.86 10.01 -19.95
C LYS A 27 -3.48 9.81 -18.57
N THR A 28 -3.18 8.69 -17.92
CA THR A 28 -3.66 8.42 -16.55
C THR A 28 -3.02 9.39 -15.56
N VAL A 29 -1.72 9.69 -15.70
CA VAL A 29 -1.05 10.76 -14.94
C VAL A 29 -1.78 12.08 -15.11
N ASP A 30 -2.08 12.46 -16.35
CA ASP A 30 -2.73 13.74 -16.67
C ASP A 30 -4.17 13.87 -16.15
N THR A 31 -4.83 12.76 -15.77
CA THR A 31 -6.26 12.74 -15.41
C THR A 31 -6.55 12.29 -13.99
N VAL A 32 -5.67 11.49 -13.38
CA VAL A 32 -5.87 10.92 -12.05
C VAL A 32 -5.10 11.67 -10.99
N LEU A 33 -3.92 12.22 -11.31
CA LEU A 33 -3.08 12.92 -10.34
C LEU A 33 -3.48 14.38 -10.24
N VAL A 34 -3.35 14.93 -9.03
CA VAL A 34 -3.79 16.30 -8.73
C VAL A 34 -2.60 17.25 -8.82
N ASP A 35 -2.83 18.42 -9.42
CA ASP A 35 -1.82 19.48 -9.47
C ASP A 35 -1.43 19.90 -8.04
N PRO A 36 -0.13 20.12 -7.74
CA PRO A 36 0.31 20.54 -6.41
C PRO A 36 -0.37 21.81 -5.89
N ASP A 37 -0.82 22.71 -6.78
CA ASP A 37 -1.52 23.95 -6.40
C ASP A 37 -3.00 23.69 -6.00
N ASP A 38 -3.57 22.55 -6.42
CA ASP A 38 -4.96 22.15 -6.16
C ASP A 38 -5.07 21.00 -5.13
N CYS A 39 -3.96 20.36 -4.79
CA CYS A 39 -3.94 19.22 -3.88
C CYS A 39 -3.78 19.64 -2.41
N TRP A 40 -4.28 18.81 -1.51
CA TRP A 40 -4.11 19.03 -0.08
C TRP A 40 -2.64 18.92 0.32
N GLN A 41 -2.22 19.71 1.29
CA GLN A 41 -0.88 19.65 1.88
C GLN A 41 -0.96 19.29 3.37
N PRO A 42 0.07 18.66 3.95
CA PRO A 42 0.08 18.32 5.38
C PRO A 42 -0.28 19.50 6.30
N THR A 43 0.16 20.71 5.95
CA THR A 43 -0.13 21.94 6.70
C THR A 43 -1.63 22.24 6.83
N ASP A 44 -2.47 21.80 5.90
CA ASP A 44 -3.93 22.03 5.93
C ASP A 44 -4.62 21.33 7.12
N PHE A 45 -3.93 20.39 7.76
CA PHE A 45 -4.45 19.56 8.86
C PHE A 45 -3.66 19.73 10.17
N LEU A 46 -2.58 20.50 10.15
CA LEU A 46 -1.65 20.64 11.29
C LEU A 46 -1.73 22.05 11.87
N PRO A 47 -1.36 22.24 13.15
CA PRO A 47 -1.20 23.57 13.73
C PRO A 47 -0.28 24.47 12.88
N ASP A 48 -0.73 25.68 12.57
CA ASP A 48 0.10 26.66 11.86
C ASP A 48 1.06 27.34 12.84
N MET A 49 2.32 26.89 12.83
CA MET A 49 3.37 27.35 13.72
C MET A 49 3.77 28.82 13.52
N SER A 50 3.27 29.49 12.46
CA SER A 50 3.48 30.92 12.24
C SER A 50 2.46 31.82 12.96
N GLN A 51 1.37 31.24 13.47
CA GLN A 51 0.31 32.01 14.14
C GLN A 51 0.58 32.22 15.64
N PRO A 52 0.09 33.34 16.22
CA PRO A 52 0.24 33.61 17.66
C PRO A 52 -0.36 32.54 18.58
N ASP A 53 -1.39 31.82 18.11
CA ASP A 53 -2.12 30.78 18.84
C ASP A 53 -1.61 29.36 18.55
N ALA A 54 -0.49 29.20 17.84
CA ALA A 54 0.05 27.90 17.43
C ALA A 54 0.17 26.90 18.59
N LEU A 55 0.65 27.35 19.76
CA LEU A 55 0.80 26.49 20.94
C LEU A 55 -0.55 26.05 21.53
N ASP A 56 -1.59 26.86 21.38
CA ASP A 56 -2.93 26.48 21.81
C ASP A 56 -3.56 25.48 20.82
N GLN A 57 -3.32 25.64 19.52
CA GLN A 57 -3.69 24.63 18.52
C GLN A 57 -3.01 23.26 18.78
N VAL A 58 -1.74 23.26 19.20
CA VAL A 58 -1.03 22.03 19.62
C VAL A 58 -1.67 21.40 20.85
N LYS A 59 -2.04 22.19 21.87
CA LYS A 59 -2.75 21.67 23.06
C LYS A 59 -4.08 21.04 22.68
N LEU A 60 -4.87 21.68 21.81
CA LEU A 60 -6.14 21.13 21.32
C LEU A 60 -5.94 19.80 20.58
N LEU A 61 -4.87 19.66 19.79
CA LEU A 61 -4.51 18.38 19.18
C LEU A 61 -4.22 17.31 20.23
N GLN A 62 -3.41 17.64 21.24
CA GLN A 62 -3.07 16.71 22.33
C GLN A 62 -4.29 16.29 23.15
N GLU A 63 -5.21 17.22 23.43
CA GLU A 63 -6.46 16.98 24.15
C GLU A 63 -7.37 15.99 23.41
N ARG A 64 -7.59 16.18 22.10
CA ARG A 64 -8.37 15.23 21.29
C ARG A 64 -7.67 13.87 21.23
N CYS A 65 -6.37 13.87 20.96
CA CYS A 65 -5.60 12.65 20.82
C CYS A 65 -5.53 11.85 22.13
N ALA A 66 -5.60 12.48 23.30
CA ALA A 66 -5.59 11.82 24.61
C ALA A 66 -6.74 10.81 24.79
N ALA A 67 -7.89 11.02 24.15
CA ALA A 67 -9.03 10.11 24.20
C ALA A 67 -8.89 8.86 23.30
N ILE A 68 -7.90 8.86 22.39
CA ILE A 68 -7.68 7.76 21.46
C ILE A 68 -7.05 6.56 22.19
N PRO A 69 -7.62 5.34 22.06
CA PRO A 69 -7.05 4.14 22.67
C PRO A 69 -5.62 3.86 22.18
N ASP A 70 -4.76 3.38 23.08
CA ASP A 70 -3.37 3.03 22.77
C ASP A 70 -3.22 2.06 21.60
N THR A 71 -4.13 1.10 21.46
CA THR A 71 -4.14 0.16 20.33
C THR A 71 -4.35 0.86 18.99
N VAL A 72 -5.18 1.91 18.96
CA VAL A 72 -5.41 2.71 17.75
C VAL A 72 -4.19 3.57 17.44
N ILE A 73 -3.55 4.15 18.45
CA ILE A 73 -2.29 4.90 18.27
C ILE A 73 -1.17 3.98 17.78
N THR A 74 -0.97 2.80 18.38
CA THR A 74 0.01 1.83 17.89
C THR A 74 -0.27 1.40 16.45
N SER A 75 -1.54 1.20 16.09
CA SER A 75 -1.92 0.92 14.70
C SER A 75 -1.58 2.09 13.75
N LEU A 76 -1.88 3.32 14.16
CA LEU A 76 -1.58 4.52 13.39
C LEU A 76 -0.07 4.71 13.18
N ILE A 77 0.74 4.43 14.22
CA ILE A 77 2.20 4.44 14.13
C ILE A 77 2.69 3.40 13.12
N GLY A 78 2.16 2.17 13.15
CA GLY A 78 2.55 1.15 12.17
C GLY A 78 2.19 1.50 10.72
N ASN A 79 1.02 2.13 10.50
CA ASN A 79 0.66 2.69 9.21
C ASN A 79 1.65 3.79 8.79
N MET A 80 1.93 4.76 9.66
CA MET A 80 2.87 5.85 9.38
C MET A 80 4.28 5.36 9.05
N ILE A 81 4.80 4.37 9.80
CA ILE A 81 6.11 3.74 9.52
C ILE A 81 6.13 3.12 8.12
N THR A 82 5.00 2.58 7.67
CA THR A 82 4.86 2.03 6.33
C THR A 82 4.94 3.14 5.29
N GLU A 83 4.21 4.26 5.47
CA GLU A 83 4.29 5.41 4.56
C GLU A 83 5.72 5.99 4.46
N GLU A 84 6.43 6.09 5.57
CA GLU A 84 7.80 6.64 5.62
C GLU A 84 8.84 5.76 4.89
N ALA A 85 8.52 4.49 4.59
CA ALA A 85 9.38 3.62 3.80
C ALA A 85 9.24 3.82 2.28
N LEU A 86 8.59 4.91 1.85
CA LEU A 86 8.39 5.33 0.46
C LEU A 86 9.64 5.22 -0.44
N PRO A 87 10.87 5.54 0.00
CA PRO A 87 12.07 5.36 -0.84
C PRO A 87 12.24 3.91 -1.32
N SER A 88 11.87 2.92 -0.52
CA SER A 88 11.91 1.50 -0.91
C SER A 88 10.87 1.19 -1.99
N TYR A 89 9.69 1.80 -1.94
CA TYR A 89 8.58 1.55 -2.86
C TYR A 89 8.85 2.16 -4.23
N GLN A 90 9.28 3.42 -4.27
CA GLN A 90 9.72 4.06 -5.51
C GLN A 90 10.90 3.32 -6.14
N THR A 91 11.88 2.91 -5.32
CA THR A 91 13.03 2.13 -5.80
C THR A 91 12.58 0.81 -6.42
N TYR A 92 11.75 0.04 -5.71
CA TYR A 92 11.20 -1.21 -6.22
C TYR A 92 10.48 -1.02 -7.56
N PHE A 93 9.58 -0.04 -7.65
CA PHE A 93 8.80 0.20 -8.87
C PHE A 93 9.69 0.53 -10.07
N ASN A 94 10.74 1.35 -9.87
CA ASN A 94 11.68 1.70 -10.94
C ASN A 94 12.66 0.57 -11.31
N LEU A 95 12.81 -0.46 -10.45
CA LEU A 95 13.60 -1.66 -10.73
C LEU A 95 12.80 -2.75 -11.48
N LEU A 96 11.50 -2.56 -11.69
CA LEU A 96 10.70 -3.46 -12.50
C LEU A 96 11.11 -3.40 -13.96
N GLU A 97 11.16 -4.57 -14.58
CA GLU A 97 11.47 -4.68 -16.00
C GLU A 97 10.38 -3.99 -16.84
N GLY A 98 10.80 -3.17 -17.80
CA GLY A 98 9.90 -2.40 -18.68
C GLY A 98 9.38 -1.07 -18.11
N ILE A 99 9.59 -0.76 -16.82
CA ILE A 99 9.10 0.49 -16.21
C ILE A 99 10.06 1.67 -16.41
N ASN A 100 11.35 1.48 -16.13
CA ASN A 100 12.39 2.50 -16.32
C ASN A 100 13.68 1.88 -16.90
N PRO A 101 13.61 1.30 -18.12
CA PRO A 101 14.74 0.58 -18.72
C PRO A 101 15.98 1.46 -18.95
N GLU A 102 15.77 2.77 -19.11
CA GLU A 102 16.84 3.74 -19.32
C GLU A 102 17.51 4.21 -18.02
N GLY A 103 16.94 3.87 -16.86
CA GLY A 103 17.40 4.38 -15.56
C GLY A 103 17.33 5.91 -15.45
N ASN A 104 16.44 6.55 -16.20
CA ASN A 104 16.39 7.99 -16.36
C ASN A 104 15.11 8.58 -15.75
N LEU A 105 15.24 9.21 -14.57
CA LEU A 105 14.12 9.88 -13.90
C LEU A 105 13.59 11.10 -14.67
N LEU A 106 14.29 11.60 -15.69
CA LEU A 106 13.81 12.67 -16.56
C LEU A 106 13.09 12.15 -17.81
N SER A 107 12.96 10.84 -17.97
CA SER A 107 12.26 10.25 -19.11
C SER A 107 10.81 10.76 -19.19
N PRO A 108 10.31 11.08 -20.40
CA PRO A 108 8.92 11.46 -20.62
C PRO A 108 7.97 10.26 -20.64
N SER A 109 8.48 9.02 -20.52
CA SER A 109 7.68 7.80 -20.45
C SER A 109 6.55 7.92 -19.43
N GLY A 110 5.35 7.48 -19.81
CA GLY A 110 4.18 7.44 -18.94
C GLY A 110 4.45 6.71 -17.63
N TRP A 111 5.19 5.60 -17.66
CA TRP A 111 5.55 4.83 -16.46
C TRP A 111 6.50 5.56 -15.52
N VAL A 112 7.53 6.22 -16.06
CA VAL A 112 8.45 7.04 -15.25
C VAL A 112 7.74 8.27 -14.68
N ARG A 113 6.84 8.88 -15.46
CA ARG A 113 5.98 9.98 -14.99
C ARG A 113 5.05 9.52 -13.85
N TRP A 114 4.39 8.37 -13.99
CA TRP A 114 3.55 7.78 -12.95
C TRP A 114 4.34 7.53 -11.68
N SER A 115 5.48 6.83 -11.78
CA SER A 115 6.37 6.54 -10.65
C SER A 115 6.68 7.79 -9.82
N LYS A 116 7.10 8.89 -10.46
CA LYS A 116 7.43 10.14 -9.78
C LYS A 116 6.21 10.82 -9.18
N ALA A 117 5.12 10.92 -9.93
CA ALA A 117 3.97 11.71 -9.53
C ALA A 117 3.14 11.00 -8.46
N TRP A 118 3.00 9.66 -8.53
CA TRP A 118 2.52 8.84 -7.42
C TRP A 118 3.38 9.04 -6.17
N THR A 119 4.71 8.92 -6.28
CA THR A 119 5.62 9.13 -5.13
C THR A 119 5.45 10.52 -4.51
N ALA A 120 5.26 11.56 -5.31
CA ALA A 120 5.05 12.92 -4.81
C ALA A 120 3.74 13.04 -4.01
N GLU A 121 2.67 12.37 -4.44
CA GLU A 121 1.42 12.32 -3.70
C GLU A 121 1.57 11.53 -2.39
N GLU A 122 2.21 10.36 -2.42
CA GLU A 122 2.46 9.47 -1.28
C GLU A 122 3.31 10.11 -0.18
N ASN A 123 4.32 10.91 -0.56
CA ASN A 123 5.21 11.56 0.41
C ASN A 123 4.42 12.36 1.47
N ARG A 124 3.31 12.99 1.06
CA ARG A 124 2.47 13.80 1.95
C ARG A 124 1.81 12.95 3.04
N HIS A 125 1.59 11.66 2.83
CA HIS A 125 0.94 10.76 3.80
C HIS A 125 1.84 10.54 5.01
N GLY A 126 3.08 10.11 4.78
CA GLY A 126 4.11 9.98 5.82
C GLY A 126 4.36 11.32 6.53
N ASP A 127 4.54 12.39 5.76
CA ASP A 127 4.80 13.73 6.28
C ASP A 127 3.72 14.23 7.25
N LEU A 128 2.44 13.98 6.94
CA LEU A 128 1.30 14.40 7.74
C LEU A 128 1.17 13.54 9.01
N LEU A 129 1.23 12.21 8.85
CA LEU A 129 1.08 11.28 9.97
C LEU A 129 2.24 11.41 10.97
N ASN A 130 3.47 11.61 10.48
CA ASN A 130 4.65 11.82 11.31
C ASN A 130 4.48 13.06 12.20
N LYS A 131 4.18 14.22 11.59
CA LYS A 131 4.00 15.48 12.33
C LYS A 131 2.82 15.42 13.30
N TYR A 132 1.71 14.79 12.91
CA TYR A 132 0.58 14.55 13.80
C TYR A 132 0.99 13.73 15.03
N LEU A 133 1.66 12.60 14.83
CA LEU A 133 2.12 11.73 15.92
C LEU A 133 3.18 12.41 16.80
N TYR A 134 4.09 13.17 16.20
CA TYR A 134 5.09 13.97 16.91
C TYR A 134 4.42 15.00 17.85
N LEU A 135 3.48 15.79 17.33
CA LEU A 135 2.77 16.83 18.09
C LEU A 135 1.82 16.24 19.14
N SER A 136 1.27 15.05 18.90
CA SER A 136 0.37 14.36 19.83
C SER A 136 1.03 14.04 21.17
N GLY A 137 2.36 13.87 21.18
CA GLY A 137 3.12 13.47 22.37
C GLY A 137 2.91 12.02 22.83
N ARG A 138 2.03 11.24 22.17
CA ARG A 138 1.68 9.85 22.53
C ARG A 138 2.70 8.81 22.09
N ALA A 139 3.48 9.11 21.05
CA ALA A 139 4.49 8.20 20.51
C ALA A 139 5.88 8.43 21.13
N ASP A 140 6.62 7.35 21.34
CA ASP A 140 8.07 7.34 21.54
C ASP A 140 8.74 7.50 20.16
N MET A 141 8.81 8.75 19.68
CA MET A 141 9.28 9.07 18.33
C MET A 141 10.70 8.55 18.06
N LYS A 142 11.56 8.47 19.09
CA LYS A 142 12.91 7.89 18.92
C LYS A 142 12.84 6.43 18.49
N LYS A 143 11.96 5.62 19.11
CA LYS A 143 11.77 4.23 18.70
C LYS A 143 11.11 4.12 17.32
N VAL A 144 10.18 5.02 17.01
CA VAL A 144 9.54 5.10 15.69
C VAL A 144 10.57 5.36 14.59
N GLU A 145 11.37 6.42 14.74
CA GLU A 145 12.44 6.80 13.80
C GLU A 145 13.48 5.69 13.62
N GLN A 146 13.86 5.01 14.71
CA GLN A 146 14.73 3.83 14.63
C GLN A 146 14.10 2.67 13.85
N THR A 147 12.78 2.51 13.95
CA THR A 147 12.04 1.48 13.21
C THR A 147 11.97 1.83 11.72
N ILE A 148 11.67 3.09 11.38
CA ILE A 148 11.67 3.60 10.00
C ILE A 148 13.05 3.38 9.37
N HIS A 149 14.12 3.80 10.05
CA HIS A 149 15.49 3.61 9.57
C HIS A 149 15.78 2.14 9.28
N ARG A 150 15.46 1.23 10.22
CA ARG A 150 15.64 -0.21 10.01
C ARG A 150 14.82 -0.73 8.83
N LEU A 151 13.57 -0.31 8.70
CA LEU A 151 12.71 -0.78 7.62
C LEU A 151 13.26 -0.37 6.24
N ILE A 152 13.68 0.89 6.09
CA ILE A 152 14.30 1.36 4.84
C ILE A 152 15.62 0.62 4.57
N TYR A 153 16.43 0.41 5.61
CA TYR A 153 17.69 -0.33 5.52
C TYR A 153 17.49 -1.81 5.13
N ASN A 154 16.49 -2.48 5.72
CA ASN A 154 16.16 -3.87 5.44
C ASN A 154 15.50 -4.03 4.05
N GLY A 155 14.86 -2.97 3.56
CA GLY A 155 14.17 -2.96 2.28
C GLY A 155 12.86 -3.72 2.31
N PHE A 156 12.41 -4.09 1.11
CA PHE A 156 11.10 -4.66 0.87
C PHE A 156 11.17 -5.63 -0.33
N ASP A 157 10.55 -6.80 -0.20
CA ASP A 157 10.42 -7.79 -1.28
C ASP A 157 8.96 -8.26 -1.43
N PRO A 158 8.23 -7.81 -2.48
CA PRO A 158 6.88 -8.30 -2.81
C PRO A 158 6.88 -9.73 -3.35
N ARG A 159 8.04 -10.30 -3.66
CA ARG A 159 8.22 -11.57 -4.37
C ARG A 159 7.59 -11.55 -5.76
N SER A 160 7.60 -10.38 -6.42
CA SER A 160 7.10 -10.22 -7.79
C SER A 160 8.12 -10.62 -8.86
N GLU A 161 9.35 -11.00 -8.47
CA GLU A 161 10.40 -11.47 -9.40
C GLU A 161 10.73 -10.47 -10.52
N GLN A 162 10.60 -9.17 -10.24
CA GLN A 162 10.76 -8.07 -11.21
C GLN A 162 9.75 -8.08 -12.37
N ASP A 163 8.77 -9.01 -12.35
CA ASP A 163 7.70 -9.10 -13.33
C ASP A 163 6.68 -7.96 -13.13
N PRO A 164 6.50 -7.08 -14.14
CA PRO A 164 5.60 -5.95 -14.01
C PRO A 164 4.12 -6.34 -13.90
N TYR A 165 3.69 -7.50 -14.41
CA TYR A 165 2.30 -7.96 -14.24
C TYR A 165 2.03 -8.27 -12.77
N GLN A 166 2.93 -9.06 -12.15
CA GLN A 166 2.88 -9.41 -10.74
C GLN A 166 2.94 -8.16 -9.86
N ALA A 167 3.77 -7.18 -10.23
CA ALA A 167 3.86 -5.91 -9.52
C ALA A 167 2.58 -5.08 -9.59
N ILE A 168 1.93 -4.97 -10.75
CA ILE A 168 0.67 -4.23 -10.90
C ILE A 168 -0.48 -4.90 -10.13
N ILE A 169 -0.49 -6.23 -10.06
CA ILE A 169 -1.43 -6.97 -9.19
C ILE A 169 -1.14 -6.67 -7.72
N TYR A 170 0.14 -6.68 -7.33
CA TYR A 170 0.57 -6.37 -5.97
C TYR A 170 0.14 -4.96 -5.55
N THR A 171 0.42 -3.93 -6.36
CA THR A 171 0.04 -2.55 -6.05
C THR A 171 -1.48 -2.37 -6.04
N SER A 172 -2.21 -2.94 -7.02
CA SER A 172 -3.68 -2.93 -7.02
C SER A 172 -4.30 -3.49 -5.73
N PHE A 173 -3.66 -4.51 -5.14
CA PHE A 173 -4.07 -5.07 -3.87
C PHE A 173 -3.71 -4.16 -2.69
N GLN A 174 -2.46 -3.68 -2.64
CA GLN A 174 -1.95 -2.88 -1.52
C GLN A 174 -2.68 -1.56 -1.37
N GLU A 175 -2.88 -0.82 -2.47
CA GLU A 175 -3.63 0.45 -2.49
C GLU A 175 -5.05 0.30 -1.93
N ARG A 176 -5.65 -0.89 -2.13
CA ARG A 176 -6.95 -1.18 -1.54
C ARG A 176 -6.83 -1.48 -0.04
N ALA A 177 -5.78 -2.19 0.36
CA ALA A 177 -5.51 -2.53 1.75
C ALA A 177 -5.22 -1.29 2.60
N THR A 178 -4.37 -0.38 2.12
CA THR A 178 -4.04 0.91 2.74
C THR A 178 -5.28 1.78 2.84
N LYS A 179 -6.05 1.94 1.76
CA LYS A 179 -7.36 2.63 1.80
C LYS A 179 -8.29 2.08 2.89
N VAL A 180 -8.44 0.75 2.99
CA VAL A 180 -9.28 0.13 4.03
C VAL A 180 -8.73 0.43 5.42
N SER A 181 -7.42 0.30 5.62
CA SER A 181 -6.74 0.58 6.87
C SER A 181 -6.95 2.03 7.33
N HIS A 182 -6.75 3.00 6.44
CA HIS A 182 -6.96 4.42 6.72
C HIS A 182 -8.42 4.75 7.00
N VAL A 183 -9.37 4.24 6.20
CA VAL A 183 -10.81 4.44 6.45
C VAL A 183 -11.21 3.91 7.83
N ASN A 184 -10.76 2.72 8.20
CA ASN A 184 -11.12 2.12 9.48
C ASN A 184 -10.44 2.83 10.66
N THR A 185 -9.18 3.23 10.50
CA THR A 185 -8.46 4.05 11.49
C THR A 185 -9.18 5.38 11.72
N GLY A 186 -9.60 6.06 10.65
CA GLY A 186 -10.35 7.31 10.72
C GLY A 186 -11.72 7.18 11.41
N LYS A 187 -12.41 6.03 11.26
CA LYS A 187 -13.65 5.75 12.01
C LYS A 187 -13.40 5.55 13.51
N LEU A 188 -12.30 4.89 13.87
CA LEU A 188 -11.92 4.68 15.27
C LEU A 188 -11.50 6.00 15.94
N ALA A 189 -10.76 6.85 15.23
CA ALA A 189 -10.41 8.19 15.67
C ALA A 189 -11.65 9.07 15.92
N ASP A 190 -12.58 9.09 14.96
CA ASP A 190 -13.86 9.83 15.08
C ASP A 190 -14.67 9.36 16.31
N LYS A 191 -14.79 8.04 16.49
CA LYS A 191 -15.47 7.44 17.64
C LYS A 191 -14.80 7.81 18.97
N ALA A 192 -13.48 8.02 18.96
CA ALA A 192 -12.72 8.45 20.13
C ALA A 192 -12.74 9.97 20.35
N GLY A 193 -13.37 10.75 19.47
CA GLY A 193 -13.51 12.20 19.60
C GLY A 193 -12.44 13.04 18.89
N ASP A 194 -11.63 12.44 18.01
CA ASP A 194 -10.67 13.17 17.17
C ASP A 194 -11.15 13.23 15.71
N ASP A 195 -12.00 14.21 15.43
CA ASP A 195 -12.55 14.49 14.10
C ASP A 195 -11.47 14.95 13.11
N VAL A 196 -10.42 15.62 13.60
CA VAL A 196 -9.29 16.07 12.77
C VAL A 196 -8.48 14.87 12.29
N LEU A 197 -8.13 13.92 13.16
CA LEU A 197 -7.47 12.68 12.74
C LEU A 197 -8.38 11.86 11.82
N SER A 198 -9.69 11.81 12.08
CA SER A 198 -10.64 11.17 11.15
C SER A 198 -10.55 11.77 9.76
N ARG A 199 -10.49 13.11 9.66
CA ARG A 199 -10.36 13.84 8.39
C ARG A 199 -9.02 13.55 7.73
N ILE A 200 -7.91 13.56 8.46
CA ILE A 200 -6.58 13.18 7.95
C ILE A 200 -6.64 11.80 7.28
N CYS A 201 -7.13 10.79 8.00
CA CYS A 201 -7.21 9.43 7.46
C CYS A 201 -8.15 9.31 6.25
N LYS A 202 -9.26 10.05 6.23
CA LYS A 202 -10.19 10.09 5.07
C LYS A 202 -9.55 10.74 3.85
N THR A 203 -8.77 11.80 4.05
CA THR A 203 -8.06 12.49 2.97
C THR A 203 -7.01 11.57 2.36
N ILE A 204 -6.17 10.93 3.17
CA ILE A 204 -5.19 9.94 2.71
C ILE A 204 -5.89 8.81 1.95
N ALA A 205 -6.95 8.22 2.52
CA ALA A 205 -7.73 7.18 1.84
C ALA A 205 -8.36 7.62 0.50
N GLY A 206 -8.54 8.93 0.28
CA GLY A 206 -8.98 9.49 -1.00
C GLY A 206 -7.91 9.39 -2.08
N ASP A 207 -6.64 9.60 -1.74
CA ASP A 207 -5.50 9.42 -2.64
C ASP A 207 -5.34 7.95 -2.99
N GLU A 208 -5.32 7.08 -1.98
CA GLU A 208 -5.26 5.62 -2.11
C GLU A 208 -6.36 5.10 -3.04
N ALA A 209 -7.58 5.66 -2.96
CA ALA A 209 -8.67 5.29 -3.85
C ALA A 209 -8.41 5.66 -5.33
N ARG A 210 -7.73 6.80 -5.58
CA ARG A 210 -7.32 7.23 -6.92
C ARG A 210 -6.20 6.34 -7.46
N HIS A 211 -5.20 6.04 -6.63
CA HIS A 211 -4.10 5.15 -6.99
C HIS A 211 -4.57 3.73 -7.25
N GLU A 212 -5.41 3.18 -6.36
CA GLU A 212 -6.07 1.89 -6.56
C GLU A 212 -6.79 1.87 -7.93
N LYS A 213 -7.55 2.93 -8.25
CA LYS A 213 -8.27 3.04 -9.54
C LYS A 213 -7.30 3.01 -10.72
N ALA A 214 -6.17 3.72 -10.65
CA ALA A 214 -5.17 3.72 -11.71
C ALA A 214 -4.55 2.33 -11.90
N TYR A 215 -4.00 1.71 -10.85
CA TYR A 215 -3.37 0.38 -10.96
C TYR A 215 -4.34 -0.70 -11.44
N LYS A 216 -5.59 -0.69 -10.95
CA LYS A 216 -6.65 -1.57 -11.44
C LYS A 216 -6.92 -1.39 -12.93
N SER A 217 -6.86 -0.15 -13.42
CA SER A 217 -7.05 0.15 -14.85
C SER A 217 -5.87 -0.31 -15.71
N PHE A 218 -4.64 -0.19 -15.22
CA PHE A 218 -3.45 -0.74 -15.89
C PHE A 218 -3.58 -2.26 -16.05
N MET A 219 -3.96 -2.96 -14.97
CA MET A 219 -4.17 -4.41 -15.04
C MET A 219 -5.33 -4.78 -15.99
N SER A 220 -6.37 -3.95 -16.08
CA SER A 220 -7.47 -4.18 -17.03
C SER A 220 -6.97 -4.12 -18.47
N GLN A 221 -6.13 -3.13 -18.82
CA GLN A 221 -5.49 -3.07 -20.14
C GLN A 221 -4.60 -4.31 -20.41
N ILE A 222 -3.87 -4.78 -19.39
CA ILE A 222 -3.07 -6.01 -19.52
C ILE A 222 -3.96 -7.22 -19.77
N PHE A 223 -5.09 -7.36 -19.07
CA PHE A 223 -6.06 -8.44 -19.33
C PHE A 223 -6.69 -8.39 -20.72
N ASP A 224 -6.79 -7.21 -21.33
CA ASP A 224 -7.33 -7.05 -22.69
C ASP A 224 -6.31 -7.45 -23.76
N ILE A 225 -5.02 -7.25 -23.51
CA ILE A 225 -3.92 -7.57 -24.44
C ILE A 225 -3.43 -9.03 -24.26
N ASP A 226 -3.18 -9.45 -23.02
CA ASP A 226 -2.66 -10.78 -22.67
C ASP A 226 -3.48 -11.41 -21.53
N PRO A 227 -4.72 -11.86 -21.80
CA PRO A 227 -5.58 -12.43 -20.77
C PRO A 227 -4.98 -13.67 -20.10
N SER A 228 -4.20 -14.47 -20.83
CA SER A 228 -3.58 -15.68 -20.27
C SER A 228 -2.43 -15.35 -19.32
N GLY A 229 -1.50 -14.47 -19.72
CA GLY A 229 -0.40 -14.05 -18.87
C GLY A 229 -0.88 -13.29 -17.63
N ALA A 230 -1.86 -12.39 -17.80
CA ALA A 230 -2.51 -11.69 -16.71
C ALA A 230 -3.10 -12.65 -15.66
N MET A 231 -3.84 -13.66 -16.12
CA MET A 231 -4.47 -14.66 -15.25
C MET A 231 -3.44 -15.46 -14.44
N ILE A 232 -2.37 -15.90 -15.10
CA ILE A 232 -1.29 -16.67 -14.47
C ILE A 232 -0.53 -15.82 -13.45
N ALA A 233 -0.24 -14.55 -13.77
CA ALA A 233 0.39 -13.62 -12.84
C ALA A 233 -0.49 -13.38 -11.60
N PHE A 234 -1.81 -13.25 -11.78
CA PHE A 234 -2.74 -13.06 -10.67
C PHE A 234 -2.79 -14.29 -9.75
N GLU A 235 -2.92 -15.50 -10.32
CA GLU A 235 -2.82 -16.73 -9.56
C GLU A 235 -1.48 -16.81 -8.80
N THR A 236 -0.38 -16.50 -9.47
CA THR A 236 0.98 -16.57 -8.90
C THR A 236 1.10 -15.69 -7.66
N MET A 237 0.67 -14.43 -7.74
CA MET A 237 0.68 -13.52 -6.58
C MET A 237 -0.23 -14.01 -5.45
N MET A 238 -1.40 -14.56 -5.79
CA MET A 238 -2.32 -15.11 -4.81
C MET A 238 -1.79 -16.37 -4.11
N ARG A 239 -1.01 -17.20 -4.81
CA ARG A 239 -0.34 -18.37 -4.24
C ARG A 239 0.83 -17.98 -3.34
N LYS A 240 1.59 -16.96 -3.74
CA LYS A 240 2.66 -16.38 -2.93
C LYS A 240 2.12 -15.75 -1.64
N GLN A 241 0.87 -15.31 -1.64
CA GLN A 241 0.25 -14.44 -0.63
C GLN A 241 0.88 -13.05 -0.67
N ILE A 242 0.03 -12.02 -0.72
CA ILE A 242 0.48 -10.64 -0.81
C ILE A 242 1.21 -10.27 0.48
N VAL A 243 2.50 -10.00 0.36
CA VAL A 243 3.38 -9.61 1.46
C VAL A 243 3.07 -8.18 1.88
N MET A 244 2.98 -7.91 3.18
CA MET A 244 2.86 -6.52 3.64
C MET A 244 4.21 -5.81 3.52
N PRO A 245 4.25 -4.56 3.04
CA PRO A 245 5.51 -3.90 2.71
C PRO A 245 6.40 -3.66 3.94
N ALA A 246 5.81 -3.45 5.11
CA ALA A 246 6.53 -3.23 6.35
C ALA A 246 6.86 -4.53 7.14
N VAL A 247 6.76 -5.71 6.53
CA VAL A 247 6.96 -7.01 7.22
C VAL A 247 8.33 -7.11 7.93
N LEU A 248 9.35 -6.43 7.42
CA LEU A 248 10.72 -6.42 7.96
C LEU A 248 10.99 -5.31 8.99
N MET A 249 9.95 -4.62 9.50
CA MET A 249 10.12 -3.49 10.45
C MET A 249 10.83 -3.87 11.76
N GLY A 250 10.74 -5.14 12.18
CA GLY A 250 11.37 -5.65 13.41
C GLY A 250 12.77 -6.21 13.21
N ASP A 251 13.15 -6.52 11.97
CA ASP A 251 14.33 -7.32 11.66
C ASP A 251 15.63 -6.58 12.02
N GLY A 252 16.55 -7.31 12.66
CA GLY A 252 17.79 -6.73 13.20
C GLY A 252 17.59 -5.81 14.42
N GLY A 253 16.36 -5.66 14.90
CA GLY A 253 16.02 -4.86 16.08
C GLY A 253 15.98 -5.65 17.39
N SER A 254 15.75 -4.93 18.50
CA SER A 254 15.53 -5.53 19.82
C SER A 254 14.20 -6.28 19.93
N ASN A 255 13.26 -6.06 19.00
CA ASN A 255 11.99 -6.77 18.90
C ASN A 255 11.77 -7.27 17.46
N PRO A 256 12.26 -8.45 17.09
CA PRO A 256 12.04 -9.03 15.76
C PRO A 256 10.57 -9.35 15.46
N SER A 257 9.73 -9.51 16.48
CA SER A 257 8.31 -9.84 16.31
C SER A 257 7.40 -8.61 16.14
N LEU A 258 8.00 -7.43 15.90
CA LEU A 258 7.28 -6.17 15.87
C LEU A 258 6.14 -6.13 14.85
N PHE A 259 6.37 -6.63 13.63
CA PHE A 259 5.32 -6.72 12.61
C PHE A 259 4.15 -7.62 13.04
N ASN A 260 4.44 -8.77 13.66
CA ASN A 260 3.41 -9.70 14.13
C ASN A 260 2.56 -9.08 15.25
N GLN A 261 3.19 -8.32 16.15
CA GLN A 261 2.49 -7.61 17.22
C GLN A 261 1.59 -6.49 16.66
N PHE A 262 2.11 -5.70 15.72
CA PHE A 262 1.35 -4.68 15.00
C PHE A 262 0.15 -5.31 14.26
N SER A 263 0.38 -6.36 13.47
CA SER A 263 -0.65 -7.08 12.71
C SER A 263 -1.73 -7.70 13.62
N ALA A 264 -1.34 -8.24 14.77
CA ALA A 264 -2.30 -8.73 15.76
C ALA A 264 -3.20 -7.62 16.31
N ILE A 265 -2.65 -6.42 16.54
CA ILE A 265 -3.43 -5.25 16.99
C ILE A 265 -4.41 -4.82 15.91
N THR A 266 -3.95 -4.63 14.66
CA THR A 266 -4.83 -4.18 13.56
C THR A 266 -5.97 -5.16 13.30
N GLN A 267 -5.68 -6.46 13.38
CA GLN A 267 -6.67 -7.54 13.31
C GLN A 267 -7.68 -7.48 14.47
N LYS A 268 -7.24 -7.17 15.69
CA LYS A 268 -8.10 -7.13 16.89
C LYS A 268 -9.02 -5.93 16.92
N ILE A 269 -8.54 -4.76 16.51
CA ILE A 269 -9.33 -3.52 16.52
C ILE A 269 -10.12 -3.32 15.22
N GLY A 270 -9.97 -4.22 14.24
CA GLY A 270 -10.71 -4.17 12.98
C GLY A 270 -10.22 -3.11 12.00
N VAL A 271 -8.94 -2.70 12.08
CA VAL A 271 -8.33 -1.79 11.11
C VAL A 271 -8.07 -2.52 9.79
N TYR A 272 -7.41 -3.68 9.85
CA TYR A 272 -7.20 -4.54 8.70
C TYR A 272 -7.19 -6.00 9.15
N THR A 273 -8.02 -6.83 8.54
CA THR A 273 -8.27 -8.20 8.98
C THR A 273 -8.12 -9.22 7.85
N GLY A 274 -8.08 -10.52 8.20
CA GLY A 274 -8.18 -11.61 7.22
C GLY A 274 -9.45 -11.55 6.36
N TRP A 275 -10.54 -10.97 6.88
CA TRP A 275 -11.75 -10.71 6.12
C TRP A 275 -11.55 -9.62 5.06
N ASP A 276 -10.82 -8.57 5.39
CA ASP A 276 -10.49 -7.51 4.43
C ASP A 276 -9.59 -8.03 3.33
N TYR A 277 -8.56 -8.82 3.66
CA TYR A 277 -7.74 -9.52 2.66
C TYR A 277 -8.61 -10.33 1.70
N ALA A 278 -9.54 -11.15 2.22
CA ALA A 278 -10.42 -11.97 1.40
C ALA A 278 -11.37 -11.14 0.50
N ARG A 279 -11.87 -10.01 1.03
CA ARG A 279 -12.73 -9.07 0.29
C ARG A 279 -11.98 -8.31 -0.80
N ILE A 280 -10.68 -8.05 -0.61
CA ILE A 280 -9.85 -7.46 -1.67
C ILE A 280 -9.71 -8.45 -2.83
N ILE A 281 -9.46 -9.74 -2.55
CA ILE A 281 -9.44 -10.79 -3.59
C ILE A 281 -10.77 -10.80 -4.35
N ASP A 282 -11.89 -10.88 -3.63
CA ASP A 282 -13.25 -10.89 -4.23
C ASP A 282 -13.49 -9.67 -5.12
N HIS A 283 -13.09 -8.50 -4.63
CA HIS A 283 -13.21 -7.24 -5.38
C HIS A 283 -12.40 -7.27 -6.68
N LEU A 284 -11.14 -7.69 -6.64
CA LEU A 284 -10.26 -7.73 -7.82
C LEU A 284 -10.70 -8.81 -8.82
N VAL A 285 -11.11 -9.99 -8.34
CA VAL A 285 -11.66 -11.07 -9.18
C VAL A 285 -12.89 -10.60 -9.95
N LYS A 286 -13.82 -9.91 -9.28
CA LYS A 286 -15.02 -9.36 -9.92
C LYS A 286 -14.70 -8.22 -10.88
N LEU A 287 -13.83 -7.30 -10.47
CA LEU A 287 -13.49 -6.13 -11.26
C LEU A 287 -12.81 -6.50 -12.59
N TRP A 288 -11.87 -7.44 -12.57
CA TRP A 288 -11.20 -7.92 -13.78
C TRP A 288 -11.98 -9.02 -14.50
N GLU A 289 -13.22 -9.25 -14.08
CA GLU A 289 -14.16 -10.19 -14.71
C GLU A 289 -13.56 -11.59 -14.87
N VAL A 290 -12.79 -12.03 -13.88
CA VAL A 290 -11.95 -13.24 -13.97
C VAL A 290 -12.77 -14.45 -14.39
N GLU A 291 -13.97 -14.64 -13.83
CA GLU A 291 -14.85 -15.77 -14.14
C GLU A 291 -15.34 -15.82 -15.60
N SER A 292 -15.48 -14.66 -16.25
CA SER A 292 -16.02 -14.57 -17.62
C SER A 292 -14.96 -14.38 -18.70
N LYS A 293 -13.68 -14.29 -18.35
CA LYS A 293 -12.59 -14.21 -19.34
C LYS A 293 -12.56 -15.47 -20.22
N THR A 294 -12.50 -15.26 -21.52
CA THR A 294 -12.43 -16.32 -22.56
C THR A 294 -11.12 -16.24 -23.33
N GLY A 295 -10.83 -17.24 -24.17
CA GLY A 295 -9.59 -17.26 -24.97
C GLY A 295 -8.33 -17.58 -24.17
N LEU A 296 -8.51 -18.20 -23.00
CA LEU A 296 -7.43 -18.63 -22.13
C LEU A 296 -6.78 -19.92 -22.64
N ASN A 297 -5.47 -20.04 -22.50
CA ASN A 297 -4.79 -21.32 -22.65
C ASN A 297 -5.08 -22.25 -21.44
N ASP A 298 -4.71 -23.53 -21.54
CA ASP A 298 -5.00 -24.55 -20.52
C ASP A 298 -4.47 -24.21 -19.12
N VAL A 299 -3.34 -23.52 -19.03
CA VAL A 299 -2.73 -23.12 -17.75
C VAL A 299 -3.54 -21.97 -17.15
N ALA A 300 -3.87 -20.96 -17.95
CA ALA A 300 -4.67 -19.82 -17.53
C ALA A 300 -6.11 -20.22 -17.18
N ALA A 301 -6.70 -21.24 -17.83
CA ALA A 301 -8.01 -21.76 -17.45
C ALA A 301 -8.01 -22.38 -16.04
N LYS A 302 -6.94 -23.08 -15.65
CA LYS A 302 -6.79 -23.59 -14.26
C LYS A 302 -6.56 -22.46 -13.26
N ALA A 303 -5.80 -21.43 -13.65
CA ALA A 303 -5.60 -20.24 -12.86
C ALA A 303 -6.93 -19.51 -12.60
N GLN A 304 -7.77 -19.38 -13.62
CA GLN A 304 -9.12 -18.83 -13.55
C GLN A 304 -10.00 -19.60 -12.54
N GLU A 305 -10.05 -20.93 -12.64
CA GLU A 305 -10.79 -21.76 -11.68
C GLU A 305 -10.32 -21.56 -10.24
N TYR A 306 -8.99 -21.53 -10.02
CA TYR A 306 -8.41 -21.28 -8.71
C TYR A 306 -8.81 -19.91 -8.14
N LEU A 307 -8.69 -18.85 -8.94
CA LEU A 307 -8.99 -17.48 -8.54
C LEU A 307 -10.47 -17.28 -8.22
N SER A 308 -11.36 -17.86 -9.03
CA SER A 308 -12.82 -17.76 -8.87
C SER A 308 -13.30 -18.30 -7.52
N GLY A 309 -12.67 -19.37 -7.02
CA GLY A 309 -12.99 -19.95 -5.70
C GLY A 309 -12.23 -19.33 -4.52
N LEU A 310 -11.25 -18.46 -4.78
CA LEU A 310 -10.21 -18.14 -3.80
C LEU A 310 -10.72 -17.27 -2.64
N ALA A 311 -11.50 -16.23 -2.94
CA ALA A 311 -12.02 -15.33 -1.92
C ALA A 311 -12.86 -16.07 -0.87
N SER A 312 -13.76 -16.95 -1.32
CA SER A 312 -14.57 -17.81 -0.44
C SER A 312 -13.71 -18.71 0.45
N ARG A 313 -12.57 -19.19 -0.05
CA ARG A 313 -11.62 -19.97 0.74
C ARG A 313 -10.97 -19.11 1.84
N TYR A 314 -10.53 -17.90 1.52
CA TYR A 314 -9.93 -16.99 2.49
C TYR A 314 -10.93 -16.48 3.53
N MET A 315 -12.19 -16.25 3.16
CA MET A 315 -13.25 -15.90 4.13
C MET A 315 -13.42 -17.02 5.18
N ARG A 316 -13.47 -18.29 4.76
CA ARG A 316 -13.53 -19.43 5.70
C ARG A 316 -12.30 -19.57 6.58
N LEU A 317 -11.12 -19.14 6.10
CA LEU A 317 -9.91 -19.09 6.91
C LEU A 317 -9.99 -17.95 7.93
N ALA A 318 -10.50 -16.79 7.52
CA ALA A 318 -10.71 -15.64 8.39
C ALA A 318 -11.67 -15.95 9.55
N ASP A 319 -12.74 -16.72 9.31
CA ASP A 319 -13.65 -17.20 10.35
C ASP A 319 -12.98 -18.04 11.44
N ARG A 320 -11.86 -18.69 11.11
CA ARG A 320 -11.11 -19.57 12.01
C ARG A 320 -9.93 -18.87 12.66
N LEU A 321 -9.57 -17.66 12.21
CA LEU A 321 -8.49 -16.89 12.81
C LEU A 321 -8.92 -16.44 14.20
N LYS A 322 -8.29 -17.03 15.22
CA LYS A 322 -8.41 -16.54 16.58
C LYS A 322 -7.57 -15.29 16.72
N THR A 323 -8.20 -14.22 17.19
CA THR A 323 -7.48 -13.03 17.61
C THR A 323 -6.68 -13.34 18.89
N PRO A 324 -5.43 -12.86 19.02
CA PRO A 324 -4.67 -13.07 20.25
C PRO A 324 -5.37 -12.47 21.47
N ASP A 325 -5.42 -13.25 22.56
CA ASP A 325 -5.98 -12.82 23.84
C ASP A 325 -5.16 -11.64 24.40
N GLU A 326 -3.83 -11.78 24.37
CA GLU A 326 -2.87 -10.74 24.72
C GLU A 326 -2.33 -10.02 23.48
N ILE A 327 -2.18 -8.70 23.61
CA ILE A 327 -1.55 -7.84 22.60
C ILE A 327 -0.39 -7.07 23.25
N SER A 328 0.69 -6.89 22.49
CA SER A 328 1.84 -6.11 22.94
C SER A 328 1.82 -4.76 22.22
N LEU A 329 1.65 -3.69 22.98
CA LEU A 329 1.78 -2.33 22.45
C LEU A 329 3.24 -2.04 22.10
N ALA A 330 3.45 -1.26 21.05
CA ALA A 330 4.76 -0.82 20.61
C ALA A 330 4.75 0.69 20.34
N TRP A 331 5.94 1.28 20.45
CA TRP A 331 6.21 2.69 20.12
C TRP A 331 5.47 3.75 20.94
N LEU A 332 4.83 3.39 22.04
CA LEU A 332 4.25 4.34 23.00
C LEU A 332 5.28 4.73 24.06
N LYS A 333 5.09 5.91 24.68
CA LYS A 333 5.91 6.40 25.78
C LYS A 333 5.66 5.67 27.10
#